data_AF-A0A9P3GPX6-F1
#
_entry.id   AF-A0A9P3GPX6-F1
#
_cell.length_a   1.000
_cell.length_b   1.000
_cell.length_c   1.000
_cell.angle_alpha   90.00
_cell.angle_beta   90.00
_cell.angle_gamma   90.00
#
_symmetry.space_group_name_H-M   'P 1'
#
loop_
_entity.id
_entity.type
_entity.pdbx_description
1 polymer ?
#
loop_
_entity_poly.entity_id
_entity_poly.type
_entity_poly.pdbx_seq_one_letter_code
_entity_poly.pdbx_strand_id
1 'polypeptide(L)'
;MTFLRLPIELLFLIQSELDDGDVLSHVCFLKLSPQTAGVYDLVAHNFWEKLCRKSGIGLLASEARGPTAYKNAAVECAEHAWTCQHPVCGRQSIASTVADMSCVLDYDPLRTVHEGEHYFPLANDVFRYITFRGNEATSWCRAYLTGVLGDINGLTEMAALEAHPTVLRLFATFSPCDVVSFGTFEGVPPARNENGVTVGDVIDSLKAIMFHVPTTKDLSTWIHHHITTVPPNREPLFPATWSITDILDAVPSVLAWFSVVRWLGFDYGDLVDSRDLNFYFAPRQLPRDPRSFSYQVQDED
;
A
#
# COMPACT_ATOMS: atom_id res chain seq x y z
N MET A 1 38.00 -20.32 -14.27
CA MET A 1 37.84 -18.86 -14.41
C MET A 1 36.82 -18.42 -13.39
N THR A 2 37.09 -17.36 -12.62
CA THR A 2 36.09 -16.79 -11.72
C THR A 2 35.19 -15.83 -12.51
N PHE A 3 33.89 -15.82 -12.20
CA PHE A 3 32.89 -14.94 -12.81
C PHE A 3 33.32 -13.45 -12.82
N LEU A 4 34.13 -13.06 -11.84
CA LEU A 4 34.71 -11.73 -11.63
C LEU A 4 35.81 -11.31 -12.62
N ARG A 5 36.08 -12.12 -13.66
CA ARG A 5 37.09 -11.83 -14.69
C ARG A 5 36.53 -11.93 -16.11
N LEU A 6 35.21 -11.94 -16.25
CA LEU A 6 34.58 -11.91 -17.57
C LEU A 6 34.82 -10.53 -18.23
N PRO A 7 35.08 -10.49 -19.54
CA PRO A 7 35.03 -9.25 -20.31
C PRO A 7 33.69 -8.52 -20.13
N ILE A 8 33.71 -7.19 -20.24
CA ILE A 8 32.53 -6.35 -20.00
C ILE A 8 31.37 -6.70 -20.95
N GLU A 9 31.67 -7.12 -22.17
CA GLU A 9 30.71 -7.56 -23.18
C GLU A 9 29.92 -8.79 -22.72
N LEU A 10 30.57 -9.73 -22.03
CA LEU A 10 29.89 -10.89 -21.47
C LEU A 10 29.05 -10.51 -20.23
N LEU A 11 29.49 -9.53 -19.45
CA LEU A 11 28.71 -9.01 -18.33
C LEU A 11 27.45 -8.28 -18.83
N PHE A 12 27.53 -7.53 -19.93
CA PHE A 12 26.36 -6.96 -20.59
C PHE A 12 25.40 -8.03 -21.10
N LEU A 13 25.94 -9.08 -21.74
CA LEU A 13 25.11 -10.20 -22.20
C LEU A 13 24.37 -10.87 -21.04
N ILE A 14 25.05 -11.09 -19.91
CA ILE A 14 24.38 -11.65 -18.72
C ILE A 14 23.30 -10.70 -18.19
N GLN A 15 23.58 -9.39 -18.14
CA GLN A 15 22.62 -8.40 -17.68
C GLN A 15 21.39 -8.30 -18.59
N SER A 16 21.56 -8.47 -19.91
CA SER A 16 20.45 -8.42 -20.88
C SER A 16 19.56 -9.66 -20.87
N GLU A 17 20.03 -10.77 -20.29
CA GLU A 17 19.24 -11.98 -20.10
C GLU A 17 18.42 -11.96 -18.80
N LEU A 18 18.62 -10.96 -17.94
CA LEU A 18 17.79 -10.76 -16.75
C LEU A 18 16.44 -10.14 -17.18
N ASP A 19 15.36 -10.57 -16.53
CA ASP A 19 14.03 -10.03 -16.80
C ASP A 19 13.95 -8.55 -16.39
N ASP A 20 13.41 -7.71 -17.28
CA ASP A 20 13.29 -6.26 -17.09
C ASP A 20 12.43 -5.83 -15.89
N GLY A 21 11.66 -6.75 -15.28
CA GLY A 21 10.88 -6.56 -14.06
C GLY A 21 11.46 -7.28 -12.83
N ASP A 22 12.56 -8.02 -12.97
CA ASP A 22 13.19 -8.73 -11.86
C ASP A 22 14.22 -7.85 -11.14
N VAL A 23 13.71 -6.92 -10.33
CA VAL A 23 14.53 -6.02 -9.51
C VAL A 23 15.51 -6.78 -8.60
N LEU A 24 15.15 -7.97 -8.13
CA LEU A 24 15.99 -8.75 -7.21
C LEU A 24 17.22 -9.30 -7.92
N SER A 25 17.06 -9.86 -9.11
CA SER A 25 18.18 -10.36 -9.91
C SER A 25 19.08 -9.22 -10.38
N HIS A 26 18.50 -8.10 -10.79
CA HIS A 26 19.28 -6.93 -11.21
C HIS A 26 20.12 -6.34 -10.06
N VAL A 27 19.53 -6.16 -8.87
CA VAL A 27 20.27 -5.68 -7.70
C VAL A 27 21.28 -6.72 -7.22
N CYS A 28 20.97 -8.01 -7.28
CA CYS A 28 21.94 -9.07 -6.99
C CYS A 28 23.17 -8.92 -7.90
N PHE A 29 22.95 -8.84 -9.22
CA PHE A 29 24.02 -8.67 -10.22
C PHE A 29 24.82 -7.38 -9.98
N LEU A 30 24.15 -6.26 -9.70
CA LEU A 30 24.78 -4.98 -9.33
C LEU A 30 25.75 -5.14 -8.16
N LYS A 31 25.38 -5.92 -7.13
CA LYS A 31 26.16 -6.08 -5.90
C LYS A 31 27.22 -7.18 -5.95
N LEU A 32 27.29 -7.98 -7.03
CA LEU A 32 28.29 -9.05 -7.15
C LEU A 32 29.74 -8.53 -7.17
N SER A 33 30.00 -7.40 -7.84
CA SER A 33 31.35 -6.85 -7.98
C SER A 33 31.34 -5.39 -8.48
N PRO A 34 32.46 -4.65 -8.35
CA PRO A 34 32.58 -3.33 -8.97
C PRO A 34 32.43 -3.33 -10.49
N GLN A 35 32.82 -4.43 -11.17
CA GLN A 35 32.68 -4.54 -12.63
C GLN A 35 31.22 -4.65 -13.07
N THR A 36 30.43 -5.46 -12.36
CA THR A 36 28.99 -5.60 -12.62
C THR A 36 28.22 -4.33 -12.25
N ALA A 37 28.69 -3.57 -11.26
CA ALA A 37 28.16 -2.23 -11.01
C ALA A 37 28.44 -1.26 -12.16
N GLY A 38 29.66 -1.29 -12.72
CA GLY A 38 30.03 -0.49 -13.88
C GLY A 38 29.18 -0.77 -15.13
N VAL A 39 28.62 -1.98 -15.27
CA VAL A 39 27.64 -2.28 -16.35
C VAL A 39 26.44 -1.33 -16.25
N TYR A 40 25.89 -1.13 -15.04
CA TYR A 40 24.74 -0.25 -14.84
C TYR A 40 25.06 1.24 -14.89
N ASP A 41 26.34 1.62 -14.83
CA ASP A 41 26.73 3.01 -15.05
C ASP A 41 26.79 3.35 -16.56
N LEU A 42 26.81 2.31 -17.42
CA LEU A 42 26.84 2.42 -18.88
C LEU A 42 25.48 2.21 -19.55
N VAL A 43 24.47 1.67 -18.84
CA VAL A 43 23.10 1.55 -19.36
C VAL A 43 22.39 2.90 -19.41
N ALA A 44 21.21 2.94 -20.03
CA ALA A 44 20.39 4.14 -20.13
C ALA A 44 20.09 4.76 -18.75
N HIS A 45 20.09 6.10 -18.69
CA HIS A 45 19.87 6.85 -17.44
C HIS A 45 18.54 6.54 -16.74
N ASN A 46 17.53 6.06 -17.46
CA ASN A 46 16.23 5.68 -16.91
C ASN A 46 16.06 4.17 -16.70
N PHE A 47 17.14 3.38 -16.78
CA PHE A 47 17.08 1.93 -16.57
C PHE A 47 16.41 1.57 -15.24
N TRP A 48 16.89 2.16 -14.14
CA TRP A 48 16.37 1.87 -12.80
C TRP A 48 14.91 2.30 -12.62
N GLU A 49 14.52 3.43 -13.23
CA GLU A 49 13.11 3.83 -13.24
C GLU A 49 12.24 2.81 -13.96
N LYS A 50 12.64 2.37 -15.15
CA LYS A 50 11.89 1.37 -15.92
C LYS A 50 11.77 0.05 -15.16
N LEU A 51 12.88 -0.41 -14.58
CA LEU A 51 12.93 -1.64 -13.79
C LEU A 51 12.01 -1.56 -12.58
N CYS A 52 12.11 -0.49 -11.77
CA CYS A 52 11.25 -0.30 -10.62
C CYS A 52 9.78 -0.22 -11.02
N ARG A 53 9.45 0.55 -12.07
CA ARG A 53 8.06 0.69 -12.54
C ARG A 53 7.47 -0.65 -13.01
N LYS A 54 8.22 -1.44 -13.79
CA LYS A 54 7.80 -2.80 -14.19
C LYS A 54 7.64 -3.74 -12.99
N SER A 55 8.42 -3.52 -11.93
CA SER A 55 8.31 -4.24 -10.65
C SER A 55 7.18 -3.73 -9.75
N GLY A 56 6.44 -2.71 -10.20
CA GLY A 56 5.42 -2.00 -9.41
C GLY A 56 5.96 -1.21 -8.23
N ILE A 57 7.22 -0.82 -8.26
CA ILE A 57 7.91 -0.02 -7.23
C ILE A 57 7.99 1.44 -7.69
N GLY A 58 7.44 2.34 -6.90
CA GLY A 58 7.53 3.80 -7.05
C GLY A 58 8.53 4.45 -6.09
N LEU A 59 8.62 5.78 -6.19
CA LEU A 59 9.26 6.63 -5.18
C LEU A 59 8.19 7.18 -4.25
N LEU A 60 8.51 7.40 -2.98
CA LEU A 60 7.60 8.07 -2.05
C LEU A 60 7.49 9.57 -2.40
N ALA A 61 6.36 10.22 -2.11
CA ALA A 61 6.17 11.64 -2.41
C ALA A 61 7.20 12.57 -1.71
N SER A 62 7.77 12.12 -0.59
CA SER A 62 8.81 12.83 0.16
C SER A 62 10.22 12.69 -0.43
N GLU A 63 10.44 11.74 -1.35
CA GLU A 63 11.76 11.47 -1.92
C GLU A 63 12.07 12.45 -3.06
N ALA A 64 13.24 13.08 -2.99
CA ALA A 64 13.69 13.95 -4.05
C ALA A 64 13.95 13.16 -5.34
N ARG A 65 13.41 13.63 -6.46
CA ARG A 65 13.78 13.12 -7.77
C ARG A 65 15.27 13.37 -8.01
N GLY A 66 15.97 12.30 -8.35
CA GLY A 66 17.39 12.34 -8.65
C GLY A 66 17.80 11.18 -9.54
N PRO A 67 18.97 11.28 -10.20
CA PRO A 67 19.46 10.26 -11.12
C PRO A 67 19.67 8.89 -10.46
N THR A 68 19.79 8.87 -9.12
CA THR A 68 19.98 7.65 -8.32
C THR A 68 18.78 7.27 -7.48
N ALA A 69 17.68 8.04 -7.49
CA ALA A 69 16.55 7.82 -6.58
C ALA A 69 15.95 6.41 -6.77
N TYR A 70 15.63 6.03 -8.00
CA TYR A 70 15.13 4.68 -8.30
C TYR A 70 16.16 3.57 -8.06
N LYS A 71 17.45 3.84 -8.29
CA LYS A 71 18.52 2.87 -7.97
C LYS A 71 18.58 2.60 -6.46
N ASN A 72 18.47 3.65 -5.66
CA ASN A 72 18.46 3.55 -4.19
C ASN A 72 17.21 2.81 -3.71
N ALA A 73 16.04 3.15 -4.23
CA ALA A 73 14.78 2.47 -3.91
C ALA A 73 14.82 0.99 -4.28
N ALA A 74 15.35 0.64 -5.47
CA ALA A 74 15.54 -0.74 -5.90
C ALA A 74 16.44 -1.53 -4.93
N VAL A 75 17.58 -0.94 -4.55
CA VAL A 75 18.55 -1.57 -3.64
C VAL A 75 17.93 -1.77 -2.26
N GLU A 76 17.29 -0.75 -1.70
CA GLU A 76 16.61 -0.82 -0.40
C GLU A 76 15.52 -1.91 -0.39
N CYS A 77 14.65 -1.92 -1.42
CA CYS A 77 13.59 -2.90 -1.54
C CYS A 77 14.13 -4.33 -1.70
N ALA A 78 15.20 -4.52 -2.48
CA ALA A 78 15.79 -5.83 -2.69
C ALA A 78 16.49 -6.36 -1.43
N GLU A 79 17.27 -5.51 -0.75
CA GLU A 79 17.93 -5.87 0.50
C GLU A 79 16.92 -6.26 1.59
N HIS A 80 15.84 -5.48 1.72
CA HIS A 80 14.74 -5.82 2.62
C HIS A 80 14.06 -7.11 2.20
N ALA A 81 13.76 -7.26 0.91
CA ALA A 81 13.07 -8.46 0.41
C ALA A 81 13.87 -9.75 0.61
N TRP A 82 15.20 -9.68 0.68
CA TRP A 82 16.03 -10.85 0.94
C TRP A 82 15.98 -11.34 2.39
N THR A 83 15.65 -10.47 3.35
CA THR A 83 15.66 -10.77 4.79
C THR A 83 14.26 -10.81 5.41
N CYS A 84 13.29 -10.11 4.81
CA CYS A 84 11.92 -10.05 5.30
C CYS A 84 11.22 -11.41 5.19
N GLN A 85 10.65 -11.87 6.30
CA GLN A 85 9.90 -13.13 6.40
C GLN A 85 8.38 -12.93 6.40
N HIS A 86 7.91 -11.68 6.32
CA HIS A 86 6.49 -11.40 6.38
C HIS A 86 5.80 -11.86 5.07
N PRO A 87 4.68 -12.62 5.14
CA PRO A 87 4.12 -13.32 3.98
C PRO A 87 3.62 -12.42 2.86
N VAL A 88 3.24 -11.18 3.18
CA VAL A 88 2.75 -10.18 2.21
C VAL A 88 3.80 -9.12 1.85
N CYS A 89 5.06 -9.37 2.21
CA CYS A 89 6.20 -8.52 1.89
C CYS A 89 7.34 -9.38 1.30
N GLY A 90 8.37 -8.72 0.78
CA GLY A 90 9.58 -9.36 0.32
C GLY A 90 9.44 -10.02 -1.05
N ARG A 91 10.17 -11.12 -1.29
CA ARG A 91 10.38 -11.66 -2.65
C ARG A 91 9.07 -12.06 -3.34
N GLN A 92 8.19 -12.74 -2.61
CA GLN A 92 6.93 -13.22 -3.16
C GLN A 92 5.99 -12.05 -3.49
N SER A 93 5.97 -11.01 -2.65
CA SER A 93 5.18 -9.81 -2.91
C SER A 93 5.64 -9.12 -4.19
N ILE A 94 6.96 -8.91 -4.36
CA ILE A 94 7.51 -8.28 -5.57
C ILE A 94 7.14 -9.10 -6.82
N ALA A 95 7.32 -10.43 -6.77
CA ALA A 95 6.99 -11.30 -7.90
C ALA A 95 5.50 -11.26 -8.25
N SER A 96 4.61 -11.22 -7.25
CA SER A 96 3.16 -11.05 -7.47
C SER A 96 2.87 -9.71 -8.13
N THR A 97 3.45 -8.62 -7.64
CA THR A 97 3.26 -7.29 -8.20
C THR A 97 3.76 -7.18 -9.64
N VAL A 98 4.90 -7.82 -9.97
CA VAL A 98 5.38 -7.90 -11.37
C VAL A 98 4.35 -8.57 -12.27
N ALA A 99 3.73 -9.66 -11.79
CA ALA A 99 2.68 -10.36 -12.55
C ALA A 99 1.43 -9.49 -12.73
N ASP A 100 0.98 -8.80 -11.66
CA ASP A 100 -0.16 -7.89 -11.72
C ASP A 100 0.09 -6.72 -12.68
N MET A 101 1.28 -6.09 -12.58
CA MET A 101 1.73 -5.07 -13.52
C MET A 101 1.71 -5.61 -14.95
N SER A 102 2.24 -6.83 -15.15
CA SER A 102 2.31 -7.50 -16.46
C SER A 102 0.95 -7.75 -17.09
N CYS A 103 -0.07 -8.08 -16.30
CA CYS A 103 -1.44 -8.29 -16.77
C CYS A 103 -2.12 -7.01 -17.24
N VAL A 104 -1.64 -5.85 -16.81
CA VAL A 104 -2.20 -4.54 -17.19
C VAL A 104 -1.48 -3.92 -18.41
N LEU A 105 -0.42 -4.58 -18.92
CA LEU A 105 0.51 -4.06 -19.95
C LEU A 105 0.01 -4.04 -21.41
N ASP A 106 -1.29 -4.01 -21.68
CA ASP A 106 -1.73 -3.39 -22.94
C ASP A 106 -1.41 -1.87 -22.95
N TYR A 107 -1.02 -1.30 -21.81
CA TYR A 107 -0.61 0.08 -21.60
C TYR A 107 0.87 0.21 -21.20
N ASP A 108 1.49 1.34 -21.59
CA ASP A 108 2.87 1.67 -21.26
C ASP A 108 3.07 1.70 -19.72
N PRO A 109 3.87 0.79 -19.13
CA PRO A 109 4.12 0.75 -17.68
C PRO A 109 4.85 1.99 -17.15
N LEU A 110 5.36 2.82 -18.06
CA LEU A 110 6.02 4.08 -17.75
C LEU A 110 5.04 5.24 -17.67
N ARG A 111 3.79 5.05 -18.13
CA ARG A 111 2.76 6.08 -18.09
C ARG A 111 2.05 6.06 -16.75
N THR A 112 2.14 7.19 -16.07
CA THR A 112 1.26 7.50 -14.96
C THR A 112 -0.06 8.02 -15.52
N VAL A 113 -1.18 7.47 -15.07
CA VAL A 113 -2.53 7.91 -15.48
C VAL A 113 -2.87 9.19 -14.73
N HIS A 114 -3.28 10.22 -15.46
CA HIS A 114 -3.68 11.51 -14.90
C HIS A 114 -5.16 11.56 -14.52
N GLU A 115 -5.48 12.37 -13.51
CA GLU A 115 -6.86 12.77 -13.19
C GLU A 115 -7.54 13.38 -14.42
N GLY A 116 -8.40 12.63 -15.10
CA GLY A 116 -8.91 13.04 -16.41
C GLY A 116 -9.18 11.88 -17.36
N GLU A 117 -8.46 10.78 -17.18
CA GLU A 117 -8.50 9.65 -18.10
C GLU A 117 -9.63 8.66 -17.74
N HIS A 118 -10.24 8.03 -18.75
CA HIS A 118 -11.32 7.04 -18.58
C HIS A 118 -10.73 5.65 -18.31
N TYR A 119 -10.04 5.50 -17.18
CA TYR A 119 -9.44 4.24 -16.78
C TYR A 119 -9.74 3.95 -15.30
N PHE A 120 -10.05 2.69 -14.99
CA PHE A 120 -10.31 2.20 -13.65
C PHE A 120 -9.17 1.26 -13.25
N PRO A 121 -8.03 1.78 -12.76
CA PRO A 121 -6.86 0.96 -12.46
C PRO A 121 -7.11 0.07 -11.24
N LEU A 122 -6.71 -1.19 -11.31
CA LEU A 122 -6.93 -2.13 -10.21
C LEU A 122 -6.14 -1.68 -8.97
N ALA A 123 -6.78 -1.61 -7.81
CA ALA A 123 -6.09 -1.30 -6.56
C ALA A 123 -5.12 -2.43 -6.16
N ASN A 124 -4.02 -2.07 -5.52
CA ASN A 124 -3.03 -3.03 -5.05
C ASN A 124 -3.60 -3.85 -3.88
N ASP A 125 -3.56 -5.17 -4.02
CA ASP A 125 -4.10 -6.09 -3.03
C ASP A 125 -3.45 -5.95 -1.65
N VAL A 126 -2.26 -5.36 -1.51
CA VAL A 126 -1.56 -5.23 -0.22
C VAL A 126 -2.36 -4.45 0.83
N PHE A 127 -3.25 -3.54 0.43
CA PHE A 127 -4.07 -2.75 1.34
C PHE A 127 -4.95 -3.60 2.26
N ARG A 128 -5.40 -4.79 1.82
CA ARG A 128 -6.20 -5.72 2.65
C ARG A 128 -5.45 -6.25 3.87
N TYR A 129 -4.13 -6.15 3.86
CA TYR A 129 -3.27 -6.60 4.93
C TYR A 129 -2.83 -5.46 5.84
N ILE A 130 -3.24 -4.23 5.57
CA ILE A 130 -2.88 -3.09 6.41
C ILE A 130 -3.94 -2.86 7.49
N THR A 131 -3.47 -2.68 8.72
CA THR A 131 -4.31 -2.29 9.85
C THR A 131 -3.71 -1.10 10.56
N PHE A 132 -4.58 -0.29 11.18
CA PHE A 132 -4.16 0.89 11.92
C PHE A 132 -4.25 0.65 13.42
N ARG A 133 -3.30 1.23 14.14
CA ARG A 133 -3.38 1.41 15.59
C ARG A 133 -2.90 2.81 15.92
N GLY A 134 -3.42 3.40 16.99
CA GLY A 134 -2.89 4.66 17.47
C GLY A 134 -2.97 4.71 18.98
N ASN A 135 -2.12 5.57 19.55
CA ASN A 135 -2.15 5.88 20.96
C ASN A 135 -2.83 7.24 21.17
N GLU A 136 -3.87 7.29 22.01
CA GLU A 136 -4.51 8.54 22.45
C GLU A 136 -3.51 9.47 23.16
N ALA A 137 -2.52 8.92 23.87
CA ALA A 137 -1.52 9.68 24.61
C ALA A 137 -0.49 10.38 23.71
N THR A 138 -0.13 9.80 22.56
CA THR A 138 0.94 10.35 21.68
C THR A 138 0.43 11.02 20.42
N SER A 139 -0.88 10.94 20.11
CA SER A 139 -1.53 11.46 18.90
C SER A 139 -0.95 10.95 17.57
N TRP A 140 -0.17 9.86 17.59
CA TRP A 140 0.43 9.28 16.38
C TRP A 140 -0.28 7.96 16.02
N CYS A 141 -0.80 7.91 14.79
CA CYS A 141 -1.37 6.69 14.20
C CYS A 141 -0.27 5.94 13.43
N ARG A 142 -0.10 4.66 13.73
CA ARG A 142 0.80 3.73 13.04
C ARG A 142 0.02 2.74 12.19
N ALA A 143 0.57 2.42 11.04
CA ALA A 143 0.06 1.37 10.17
C ALA A 143 0.89 0.11 10.38
N TYR A 144 0.25 -1.05 10.36
CA TYR A 144 0.89 -2.34 10.53
C TYR A 144 0.51 -3.25 9.38
N LEU A 145 1.47 -4.08 8.98
CA LEU A 145 1.27 -5.14 8.00
C LEU A 145 0.88 -6.43 8.73
N THR A 146 -0.23 -7.02 8.32
CA THR A 146 -0.79 -8.24 8.91
C THR A 146 -0.50 -9.44 8.02
N GLY A 147 -0.08 -10.56 8.60
CA GLY A 147 0.15 -11.78 7.83
C GLY A 147 -1.13 -12.50 7.41
N VAL A 148 -2.26 -12.19 8.07
CA VAL A 148 -3.57 -12.80 7.86
C VAL A 148 -4.64 -11.72 7.95
N LEU A 149 -5.64 -11.80 7.07
CA LEU A 149 -6.76 -10.86 7.03
C LEU A 149 -7.46 -10.74 8.39
N GLY A 150 -7.34 -9.58 9.03
CA GLY A 150 -8.10 -9.22 10.22
C GLY A 150 -7.44 -9.56 11.54
N ASP A 151 -6.24 -10.12 11.52
CA ASP A 151 -5.48 -10.31 12.74
C ASP A 151 -4.92 -8.97 13.23
N ILE A 152 -5.45 -8.52 14.36
CA ILE A 152 -4.94 -7.35 15.08
C ILE A 152 -4.21 -7.78 16.34
N ASN A 153 -4.21 -9.06 16.70
CA ASN A 153 -3.63 -9.54 17.94
C ASN A 153 -2.15 -9.88 17.71
N GLY A 154 -1.28 -9.48 18.62
CA GLY A 154 0.16 -9.79 18.50
C GLY A 154 0.90 -9.01 17.42
N LEU A 155 0.39 -7.84 16.99
CA LEU A 155 1.17 -6.92 16.17
C LEU A 155 2.38 -6.43 16.97
N THR A 156 3.54 -6.47 16.33
CA THR A 156 4.82 -6.06 16.91
C THR A 156 5.39 -4.91 16.10
N GLU A 157 6.37 -4.20 16.65
CA GLU A 157 7.12 -3.16 15.95
C GLU A 157 7.76 -3.66 14.64
N MET A 158 8.14 -4.94 14.58
CA MET A 158 8.68 -5.53 13.35
C MET A 158 7.62 -5.68 12.25
N ALA A 159 6.33 -5.59 12.59
CA ALA A 159 5.22 -5.57 11.66
C ALA A 159 4.75 -4.15 11.32
N ALA A 160 5.35 -3.12 11.92
CA ALA A 160 5.05 -1.73 11.56
C ALA A 160 5.35 -1.52 10.08
N LEU A 161 4.43 -0.91 9.34
CA LEU A 161 4.54 -0.74 7.90
C LEU A 161 5.81 0.06 7.52
N GLU A 162 6.22 0.97 8.39
CA GLU A 162 7.45 1.74 8.31
C GLU A 162 8.71 0.86 8.29
N ALA A 163 8.66 -0.35 8.84
CA ALA A 163 9.72 -1.35 8.76
C ALA A 163 9.70 -2.16 7.45
N HIS A 164 8.72 -1.93 6.56
CA HIS A 164 8.54 -2.65 5.29
C HIS A 164 8.67 -1.71 4.07
N PRO A 165 9.89 -1.25 3.74
CA PRO A 165 10.12 -0.30 2.64
C PRO A 165 9.65 -0.80 1.28
N THR A 166 9.66 -2.12 1.06
CA THR A 166 9.10 -2.74 -0.14
C THR A 166 7.62 -2.42 -0.28
N VAL A 167 6.83 -2.60 0.79
CA VAL A 167 5.38 -2.40 0.75
C VAL A 167 5.04 -0.93 0.57
N LEU A 168 5.70 -0.05 1.31
CA LEU A 168 5.47 1.39 1.22
C LEU A 168 5.63 1.91 -0.21
N ARG A 169 6.57 1.35 -0.97
CA ARG A 169 6.89 1.78 -2.32
C ARG A 169 6.11 1.06 -3.41
N LEU A 170 5.30 0.06 -3.09
CA LEU A 170 4.43 -0.53 -4.11
C LEU A 170 3.47 0.55 -4.62
N PHE A 171 3.19 0.56 -5.93
CA PHE A 171 2.12 1.42 -6.45
C PHE A 171 0.78 1.05 -5.82
N ALA A 172 -0.01 2.08 -5.53
CA ALA A 172 -1.35 1.91 -4.96
C ALA A 172 -2.32 1.30 -5.98
N THR A 173 -2.08 1.51 -7.27
CA THR A 173 -2.96 1.08 -8.36
C THR A 173 -2.17 0.56 -9.55
N PHE A 174 -2.82 -0.25 -10.39
CA PHE A 174 -2.30 -0.81 -11.62
C PHE A 174 -3.24 -0.46 -12.80
N SER A 175 -2.86 0.41 -13.74
CA SER A 175 -1.62 1.19 -13.84
C SER A 175 -1.45 2.26 -12.73
N PRO A 176 -0.23 2.76 -12.50
CA PRO A 176 0.03 3.81 -11.50
C PRO A 176 -0.68 5.13 -11.84
N CYS A 177 -1.24 5.80 -10.84
CA CYS A 177 -1.89 7.11 -10.96
C CYS A 177 -1.10 8.20 -10.27
N ASP A 178 -1.12 9.44 -10.76
CA ASP A 178 -0.43 10.57 -10.09
C ASP A 178 -1.25 11.16 -8.95
N VAL A 179 -2.56 10.97 -8.99
CA VAL A 179 -3.53 11.44 -8.01
C VAL A 179 -4.52 10.32 -7.71
N VAL A 180 -4.78 10.10 -6.43
CA VAL A 180 -5.83 9.22 -5.94
C VAL A 180 -6.71 10.01 -4.97
N SER A 181 -7.97 10.18 -5.34
CA SER A 181 -9.00 10.81 -4.50
C SER A 181 -9.79 9.76 -3.75
N PHE A 182 -10.34 10.11 -2.58
CA PHE A 182 -11.03 9.18 -1.70
C PHE A 182 -12.46 9.62 -1.42
N GLY A 183 -13.42 8.72 -1.61
CA GLY A 183 -14.85 9.03 -1.50
C GLY A 183 -15.48 8.70 -0.15
N THR A 184 -14.89 7.77 0.63
CA THR A 184 -15.56 7.21 1.81
C THR A 184 -15.52 8.12 3.04
N PHE A 185 -14.38 8.76 3.30
CA PHE A 185 -14.22 9.64 4.45
C PHE A 185 -14.15 11.09 3.96
N GLU A 186 -15.04 11.94 4.46
CA GLU A 186 -15.03 13.36 4.13
C GLU A 186 -13.73 14.00 4.68
N GLY A 187 -13.06 14.79 3.85
CA GLY A 187 -11.85 15.53 4.24
C GLY A 187 -10.52 14.79 4.13
N VAL A 188 -10.49 13.55 3.62
CA VAL A 188 -9.20 12.90 3.28
C VAL A 188 -8.55 13.71 2.15
N PRO A 189 -7.32 14.21 2.33
CA PRO A 189 -6.60 14.84 1.23
C PRO A 189 -6.32 13.80 0.13
N PRO A 190 -6.41 14.16 -1.15
CA PRO A 190 -6.02 13.24 -2.22
C PRO A 190 -4.52 12.91 -2.10
N ALA A 191 -4.17 11.64 -2.29
CA ALA A 191 -2.79 11.23 -2.39
C ALA A 191 -2.22 11.70 -3.73
N ARG A 192 -1.08 12.40 -3.71
CA ARG A 192 -0.47 12.99 -4.90
C ARG A 192 1.00 12.62 -5.01
N ASN A 193 1.37 12.05 -6.15
CA ASN A 193 2.75 11.70 -6.45
C ASN A 193 2.95 11.64 -7.97
N GLU A 194 3.71 12.57 -8.54
CA GLU A 194 3.97 12.64 -9.98
C GLU A 194 4.70 11.39 -10.53
N ASN A 195 5.28 10.55 -9.68
CA ASN A 195 5.91 9.28 -10.07
C ASN A 195 4.96 8.09 -10.06
N GLY A 196 3.70 8.30 -9.69
CA GLY A 196 2.76 7.23 -9.35
C GLY A 196 2.61 7.14 -7.84
N VAL A 197 1.37 7.27 -7.37
CA VAL A 197 0.94 7.14 -5.98
C VAL A 197 1.28 5.75 -5.49
N THR A 198 2.01 5.72 -4.38
CA THR A 198 2.42 4.51 -3.69
C THR A 198 1.45 4.18 -2.55
N VAL A 199 1.55 2.96 -2.02
CA VAL A 199 0.85 2.54 -0.81
C VAL A 199 1.19 3.48 0.35
N GLY A 200 2.45 3.88 0.51
CA GLY A 200 2.88 4.85 1.51
C GLY A 200 2.13 6.19 1.41
N ASP A 201 2.01 6.74 0.20
CA ASP A 201 1.34 8.02 -0.02
C ASP A 201 -0.15 7.97 0.35
N VAL A 202 -0.82 6.84 0.06
CA VAL A 202 -2.22 6.60 0.44
C VAL A 202 -2.37 6.51 1.95
N ILE A 203 -1.47 5.79 2.61
CA ILE A 203 -1.47 5.63 4.07
C ILE A 203 -1.23 6.97 4.76
N ASP A 204 -0.30 7.78 4.28
CA ASP A 204 -0.02 9.11 4.82
C ASP A 204 -1.20 10.06 4.65
N SER A 205 -1.87 10.00 3.49
CA SER A 205 -3.08 10.77 3.23
C SER A 205 -4.21 10.40 4.19
N LEU A 206 -4.39 9.11 4.46
CA LEU A 206 -5.40 8.63 5.40
C LEU A 206 -5.02 8.96 6.86
N LYS A 207 -3.74 8.88 7.23
CA LYS A 207 -3.25 9.26 8.57
C LYS A 207 -3.60 10.71 8.92
N ALA A 208 -3.71 11.61 7.94
CA ALA A 208 -4.08 13.00 8.15
C ALA A 208 -5.47 13.19 8.80
N ILE A 209 -6.38 12.21 8.68
CA ILE A 209 -7.73 12.28 9.24
C ILE A 209 -8.01 11.27 10.35
N MET A 210 -7.02 10.45 10.75
CA MET A 210 -7.23 9.34 11.68
C MET A 210 -7.82 9.77 13.04
N PHE A 211 -7.50 10.96 13.50
CA PHE A 211 -8.01 11.52 14.75
C PHE A 211 -9.22 12.44 14.58
N HIS A 212 -9.76 12.55 13.35
CA HIS A 212 -10.98 13.30 13.11
C HIS A 212 -12.15 12.63 13.84
N VAL A 213 -12.89 13.45 14.61
CA VAL A 213 -14.09 13.02 15.32
C VAL A 213 -15.26 13.02 14.34
N PRO A 214 -15.86 11.86 14.02
CA PRO A 214 -16.95 11.81 13.08
C PRO A 214 -18.20 12.49 13.63
N THR A 215 -18.90 13.21 12.77
CA THR A 215 -20.25 13.67 13.04
C THR A 215 -21.25 12.52 12.87
N THR A 216 -22.47 12.70 13.36
CA THR A 216 -23.56 11.74 13.13
C THR A 216 -23.87 11.55 11.64
N LYS A 217 -23.70 12.62 10.84
CA LYS A 217 -23.85 12.58 9.39
C LYS A 217 -22.75 11.72 8.75
N ASP A 218 -21.50 11.83 9.23
CA ASP A 218 -20.38 11.05 8.71
C ASP A 218 -20.62 9.56 8.95
N LEU A 219 -20.93 9.18 10.19
CA LEU A 219 -21.24 7.77 10.52
C LEU A 219 -22.43 7.24 9.72
N SER A 220 -23.50 8.03 9.57
CA SER A 220 -24.63 7.64 8.74
C SER A 220 -24.21 7.41 7.29
N THR A 221 -23.32 8.25 6.76
CA THR A 221 -22.79 8.12 5.39
C THR A 221 -21.93 6.88 5.25
N TRP A 222 -21.04 6.60 6.21
CA TRP A 222 -20.15 5.43 6.18
C TRP A 222 -20.92 4.11 6.32
N ILE A 223 -21.90 4.07 7.22
CA ILE A 223 -22.78 2.91 7.39
C ILE A 223 -23.61 2.69 6.13
N HIS A 224 -24.19 3.76 5.56
CA HIS A 224 -24.95 3.66 4.32
C HIS A 224 -24.07 3.16 3.17
N HIS A 225 -22.87 3.74 3.03
CA HIS A 225 -21.89 3.33 2.03
C HIS A 225 -21.57 1.84 2.14
N HIS A 226 -21.29 1.35 3.34
CA HIS A 226 -21.07 -0.09 3.58
C HIS A 226 -22.27 -0.95 3.15
N ILE A 227 -23.50 -0.52 3.47
CA ILE A 227 -24.71 -1.25 3.08
C ILE A 227 -24.86 -1.29 1.55
N THR A 228 -24.48 -0.22 0.85
CA THR A 228 -24.67 -0.11 -0.61
C THR A 228 -23.56 -0.76 -1.43
N THR A 229 -22.30 -0.74 -0.97
CA THR A 229 -21.15 -1.25 -1.73
C THR A 229 -20.82 -2.71 -1.43
N VAL A 230 -21.39 -3.28 -0.35
CA VAL A 230 -21.19 -4.68 0.00
C VAL A 230 -22.33 -5.53 -0.61
N PRO A 231 -22.03 -6.69 -1.23
CA PRO A 231 -23.06 -7.55 -1.81
C PRO A 231 -24.19 -7.92 -0.82
N PRO A 232 -25.43 -8.15 -1.29
CA PRO A 232 -26.67 -8.13 -0.49
C PRO A 232 -26.84 -9.23 0.58
N ASN A 233 -25.83 -10.06 0.84
CA ASN A 233 -25.91 -11.26 1.70
C ASN A 233 -24.94 -11.22 2.89
N ARG A 234 -24.55 -10.05 3.42
CA ARG A 234 -23.53 -9.97 4.49
C ARG A 234 -23.99 -9.35 5.80
N GLU A 235 -23.24 -9.72 6.83
CA GLU A 235 -23.46 -9.43 8.25
C GLU A 235 -23.52 -7.92 8.51
N PRO A 236 -24.39 -7.46 9.43
CA PRO A 236 -24.47 -6.06 9.80
C PRO A 236 -23.15 -5.60 10.44
N LEU A 237 -22.78 -4.34 10.20
CA LEU A 237 -21.54 -3.75 10.72
C LEU A 237 -21.47 -3.77 12.25
N PHE A 238 -22.63 -3.54 12.88
CA PHE A 238 -22.82 -3.53 14.32
C PHE A 238 -23.86 -4.58 14.73
N PRO A 239 -23.74 -5.18 15.92
CA PRO A 239 -24.78 -6.04 16.46
C PRO A 239 -26.11 -5.29 16.58
N ALA A 240 -27.23 -5.95 16.27
CA ALA A 240 -28.57 -5.35 16.39
C ALA A 240 -28.94 -4.96 17.84
N THR A 241 -28.16 -5.39 18.82
CA THR A 241 -28.31 -5.02 20.23
C THR A 241 -27.69 -3.67 20.57
N TRP A 242 -26.83 -3.12 19.72
CA TRP A 242 -26.20 -1.82 19.95
C TRP A 242 -27.17 -0.69 19.58
N SER A 243 -27.32 0.28 20.48
CA SER A 243 -28.03 1.52 20.22
C SER A 243 -27.17 2.49 19.39
N ILE A 244 -27.77 3.55 18.85
CA ILE A 244 -27.04 4.61 18.14
C ILE A 244 -25.99 5.26 19.06
N THR A 245 -26.30 5.42 20.36
CA THR A 245 -25.36 5.95 21.34
C THR A 245 -24.18 5.00 21.53
N ASP A 246 -24.42 3.69 21.63
CA ASP A 246 -23.33 2.70 21.75
C ASP A 246 -22.41 2.74 20.51
N ILE A 247 -22.97 2.92 19.32
CA ILE A 247 -22.21 3.05 18.07
C ILE A 247 -21.35 4.32 18.08
N LEU A 248 -21.91 5.46 18.49
CA LEU A 248 -21.19 6.73 18.59
C LEU A 248 -20.04 6.64 19.61
N ASP A 249 -20.30 6.02 20.76
CA ASP A 249 -19.31 5.84 21.82
C ASP A 249 -18.19 4.86 21.40
N ALA A 250 -18.51 3.87 20.56
CA ALA A 250 -17.53 2.92 20.03
C ALA A 250 -16.65 3.49 18.90
N VAL A 251 -17.07 4.57 18.25
CA VAL A 251 -16.36 5.19 17.12
C VAL A 251 -16.11 6.69 17.38
N PRO A 252 -15.30 7.04 18.39
CA PRO A 252 -14.97 8.44 18.69
C PRO A 252 -14.04 9.09 17.64
N SER A 253 -13.47 8.30 16.73
CA SER A 253 -12.56 8.77 15.68
C SER A 253 -12.58 7.85 14.45
N VAL A 254 -12.03 8.33 13.33
CA VAL A 254 -11.76 7.50 12.14
C VAL A 254 -10.83 6.33 12.48
N LEU A 255 -9.86 6.52 13.37
CA LEU A 255 -9.01 5.43 13.83
C LEU A 255 -9.82 4.36 14.59
N ALA A 256 -10.73 4.77 15.47
CA ALA A 256 -11.60 3.85 16.19
C ALA A 256 -12.55 3.09 15.23
N TRP A 257 -12.91 3.66 14.08
CA TRP A 257 -13.67 2.93 13.05
C TRP A 257 -12.94 1.65 12.60
N PHE A 258 -11.62 1.68 12.44
CA PHE A 258 -10.81 0.50 12.07
C PHE A 258 -10.72 -0.58 13.18
N SER A 259 -11.19 -0.28 14.39
CA SER A 259 -11.37 -1.28 15.45
C SER A 259 -12.70 -2.04 15.33
N VAL A 260 -13.68 -1.45 14.64
CA VAL A 260 -14.98 -2.05 14.33
C VAL A 260 -14.97 -2.77 12.99
N VAL A 261 -14.24 -2.22 12.02
CA VAL A 261 -14.15 -2.78 10.67
C VAL A 261 -12.74 -3.23 10.32
N ARG A 262 -12.65 -4.21 9.42
CA ARG A 262 -11.42 -4.59 8.73
C ARG A 262 -11.40 -3.92 7.37
N TRP A 263 -10.29 -3.28 7.05
CA TRP A 263 -10.03 -2.78 5.70
C TRP A 263 -9.73 -3.93 4.74
N LEU A 264 -10.41 -3.94 3.60
CA LEU A 264 -10.27 -4.97 2.58
C LEU A 264 -9.58 -4.47 1.30
N GLY A 265 -9.36 -3.17 1.18
CA GLY A 265 -8.80 -2.52 0.00
C GLY A 265 -9.67 -1.37 -0.49
N PHE A 266 -9.56 -1.08 -1.77
CA PHE A 266 -10.33 -0.04 -2.44
C PHE A 266 -11.16 -0.64 -3.57
N ASP A 267 -12.28 0.01 -3.86
CA ASP A 267 -13.01 -0.19 -5.09
C ASP A 267 -13.41 1.16 -5.68
N TYR A 268 -13.62 1.22 -6.98
CA TYR A 268 -14.20 2.42 -7.59
C TYR A 268 -15.65 2.55 -7.18
N GLY A 269 -16.12 3.77 -6.98
CA GLY A 269 -17.54 3.99 -6.76
C GLY A 269 -18.36 3.49 -7.95
N ASP A 270 -19.49 2.85 -7.68
CA ASP A 270 -20.46 2.40 -8.70
C ASP A 270 -21.04 3.55 -9.55
N LEU A 271 -20.78 4.79 -9.17
CA LEU A 271 -21.13 5.95 -9.97
C LEU A 271 -20.17 6.02 -11.16
N VAL A 272 -20.72 5.82 -12.36
CA VAL A 272 -20.06 5.75 -13.68
C VAL A 272 -19.06 6.91 -13.95
N ASP A 273 -19.13 8.01 -13.19
CA ASP A 273 -18.26 9.18 -13.31
C ASP A 273 -17.40 9.49 -12.06
N SER A 274 -17.51 8.74 -10.96
CA SER A 274 -16.67 8.94 -9.78
C SER A 274 -15.33 8.24 -9.97
N ARG A 275 -14.25 9.03 -9.98
CA ARG A 275 -12.87 8.53 -9.96
C ARG A 275 -12.35 8.30 -8.55
N ASP A 276 -13.21 8.46 -7.55
CA ASP A 276 -12.82 8.34 -6.16
C ASP A 276 -12.69 6.86 -5.80
N LEU A 277 -11.56 6.52 -5.18
CA LEU A 277 -11.41 5.24 -4.53
C LEU A 277 -12.25 5.26 -3.26
N ASN A 278 -13.13 4.27 -3.16
CA ASN A 278 -13.91 4.01 -1.98
C ASN A 278 -13.25 2.90 -1.18
N PHE A 279 -13.06 3.16 0.11
CA PHE A 279 -12.57 2.17 1.05
C PHE A 279 -13.61 1.07 1.21
N TYR A 280 -13.17 -0.16 0.98
CA TYR A 280 -13.99 -1.34 1.15
C TYR A 280 -13.71 -1.99 2.51
N PHE A 281 -14.76 -2.29 3.26
CA PHE A 281 -14.67 -2.77 4.64
C PHE A 281 -15.46 -4.06 4.86
N ALA A 282 -15.00 -4.89 5.79
CA ALA A 282 -15.78 -5.97 6.40
C ALA A 282 -15.97 -5.71 7.90
N PRO A 283 -17.10 -6.14 8.49
CA PRO A 283 -17.26 -6.11 9.93
C PRO A 283 -16.20 -6.97 10.63
N ARG A 284 -15.74 -6.52 11.81
CA ARG A 284 -15.06 -7.38 12.78
C ARG A 284 -16.08 -8.03 13.70
N GLN A 285 -15.67 -9.10 14.37
CA GLN A 285 -16.51 -9.69 15.42
C GLN A 285 -16.55 -8.76 16.62
N LEU A 286 -17.68 -8.09 16.80
CA LEU A 286 -17.96 -7.25 17.96
C LEU A 286 -18.66 -8.05 19.07
N PRO A 287 -18.43 -7.71 20.34
CA PRO A 287 -19.17 -8.33 21.43
C PRO A 287 -20.65 -7.94 21.39
N ARG A 288 -21.51 -8.84 21.89
CA ARG A 288 -22.95 -8.59 21.98
C ARG A 288 -23.29 -7.43 22.93
N ASP A 289 -22.53 -7.31 24.02
CA ASP A 289 -22.64 -6.21 24.98
C ASP A 289 -21.67 -5.09 24.60
N PRO A 290 -22.15 -3.91 24.17
CA PRO A 290 -21.29 -2.79 23.79
C PRO A 290 -20.38 -2.34 24.93
N ARG A 291 -20.76 -2.54 26.20
CA ARG A 291 -19.93 -2.13 27.35
C ARG A 291 -18.65 -2.96 27.50
N SER A 292 -18.63 -4.16 26.90
CA SER A 292 -17.44 -5.00 26.84
C SER A 292 -16.52 -4.63 25.67
N PHE A 293 -16.99 -3.77 24.76
CA PHE A 293 -16.16 -3.15 23.74
C PHE A 293 -15.48 -1.93 24.36
N SER A 294 -14.25 -2.12 24.81
CA SER A 294 -13.35 -1.00 25.03
C SER A 294 -12.47 -0.87 23.80
N TYR A 295 -12.51 0.29 23.14
CA TYR A 295 -11.41 0.71 22.29
C TYR A 295 -10.17 0.83 23.19
N GLN A 296 -9.40 -0.26 23.32
CA GLN A 296 -8.20 -0.28 24.14
C GLN A 296 -7.05 0.33 23.35
N VAL A 297 -6.76 1.56 23.71
CA VAL A 297 -5.49 2.20 23.43
C VAL A 297 -4.44 1.44 24.22
N GLN A 298 -3.60 0.65 23.54
CA GLN A 298 -2.45 0.07 24.20
C GLN A 298 -1.40 1.18 24.35
N ASP A 299 -1.18 1.62 25.58
CA ASP A 299 0.02 2.36 25.93
C ASP A 299 1.22 1.43 25.72
N GLU A 300 2.18 1.86 24.89
CA GLU A 300 3.49 1.23 24.81
C GLU A 300 4.30 1.70 26.03
N ASP A 301 4.60 0.77 26.93
CA ASP A 301 5.58 0.93 28.03
C ASP A 301 7.02 1.14 27.49
#